data_AF-A0A7Y5ZC29-F1
#
_entry.id   AF-A0A7Y5ZC29-F1
#
_cell.length_a   1.000
_cell.length_b   1.000
_cell.length_c   1.000
_cell.angle_alpha   90.00
_cell.angle_beta   90.00
_cell.angle_gamma   90.00
#
_symmetry.space_group_name_H-M   'P 1'
#
loop_
_entity.id
_entity.type
_entity.pdbx_description
1 polymer ?
#
loop_
_entity_poly.entity_id
_entity_poly.type
_entity_poly.pdbx_seq_one_letter_code
_entity_poly.pdbx_strand_id
1 'polypeptide(L)' 'MTQWTARNGVIATYTYDALNRRTQSAFGQILIGSGPSLTAPDATVGYTFDGCNRLTQIVDIQCA' A
#
# COMPACT_ATOMS: atom_id res chain seq x y z
N MET A 1 10.77 -3.58 0.22
CA MET A 1 9.76 -4.65 0.39
C MET A 1 8.48 -4.17 -0.27
N THR A 2 7.90 -4.91 -1.21
CA THR A 2 6.69 -4.48 -1.95
C THR A 2 5.41 -5.13 -1.43
N GLN A 3 5.52 -6.20 -0.63
CA GLN A 3 4.41 -6.90 -0.03
C GLN A 3 4.83 -7.46 1.33
N TRP A 4 3.92 -7.46 2.30
CA TRP A 4 4.05 -8.16 3.58
C TRP A 4 2.79 -8.95 3.87
N THR A 5 2.94 -10.22 4.26
CA THR A 5 1.84 -11.09 4.63
C THR A 5 1.92 -11.40 6.11
N ALA A 6 0.88 -11.05 6.85
CA ALA A 6 0.77 -11.35 8.27
C ALA A 6 0.52 -12.85 8.50
N ARG A 7 0.69 -13.30 9.75
CA ARG A 7 0.44 -14.70 10.14
C ARG A 7 -1.00 -15.16 9.85
N ASN A 8 -1.97 -14.25 9.90
CA ASN A 8 -3.38 -14.55 9.60
C ASN A 8 -3.71 -14.51 8.10
N GLY A 9 -2.71 -14.36 7.22
CA GLY A 9 -2.90 -14.33 5.78
C GLY A 9 -3.34 -12.97 5.22
N VAL A 10 -3.52 -11.95 6.05
CA VAL A 10 -3.80 -10.58 5.58
C VAL A 10 -2.54 -9.97 4.97
N ILE A 11 -2.72 -9.31 3.84
CA ILE A 11 -1.65 -8.79 2.98
C ILE A 11 -1.67 -7.27 2.99
N ALA A 12 -0.47 -6.70 3.12
CA ALA A 12 -0.19 -5.30 2.85
C ALA A 12 0.70 -5.19 1.60
N THR A 13 0.41 -4.24 0.72
CA THR A 13 1.24 -3.93 -0.47
C THR A 13 1.74 -2.50 -0.43
N TYR A 14 2.91 -2.27 -1.04
CA TYR A 14 3.61 -0.99 -1.03
C TYR A 14 4.13 -0.65 -2.42
N THR A 15 3.81 0.55 -2.89
CA THR A 15 4.33 1.09 -4.16
C THR A 15 5.35 2.17 -3.89
N TYR A 16 6.31 2.29 -4.80
CA TYR A 16 7.43 3.21 -4.69
C TYR A 16 7.60 3.98 -5.99
N ASP A 17 8.11 5.21 -5.89
CA ASP A 17 8.56 5.95 -7.05
C ASP A 17 9.98 5.55 -7.49
N ALA A 18 10.46 6.14 -8.59
CA ALA A 18 11.79 5.88 -9.14
C ALA A 18 12.95 6.26 -8.19
N LEU A 19 12.68 7.04 -7.13
CA LEU A 19 13.64 7.41 -6.10
C LEU A 19 13.57 6.47 -4.88
N ASN A 20 12.84 5.35 -4.98
CA ASN A 20 12.62 4.36 -3.91
C ASN A 20 11.87 4.90 -2.69
N ARG A 21 11.00 5.89 -2.88
CA ARG A 21 10.16 6.45 -1.82
C ARG A 21 8.77 5.88 -1.91
N ARG A 22 8.19 5.49 -0.78
CA ARG A 22 6.86 4.87 -0.75
C ARG A 22 5.79 5.91 -1.09
N THR A 23 5.01 5.67 -2.14
CA THR A 23 3.94 6.58 -2.60
C THR A 23 2.54 6.05 -2.26
N GLN A 24 2.39 4.74 -2.06
CA GLN A 24 1.14 4.14 -1.59
C GLN A 24 1.41 2.97 -0.64
N SER A 25 0.51 2.80 0.34
CA SER A 25 0.33 1.56 1.11
C SER A 25 -1.12 1.13 1.01
N ALA A 26 -1.36 -0.17 0.85
CA ALA A 26 -2.69 -0.76 0.83
C ALA A 26 -2.75 -1.93 1.83
N PHE A 27 -3.76 -1.96 2.69
CA PHE A 27 -3.88 -2.89 3.82
C PHE A 27 -5.19 -3.68 3.76
N GLY A 28 -5.26 -4.80 4.46
CA GLY A 28 -6.49 -5.60 4.56
C GLY A 28 -6.77 -6.52 3.37
N GLN A 29 -5.80 -6.71 2.48
CA GLN A 29 -5.99 -7.52 1.28
C GLN A 29 -5.88 -9.02 1.58
N ILE A 30 -6.59 -9.86 0.83
CA ILE A 30 -6.50 -11.32 0.90
C ILE A 30 -6.30 -11.88 -0.51
N LEU A 31 -5.56 -12.98 -0.64
CA LEU A 31 -5.35 -13.68 -1.91
C LEU A 31 -6.66 -14.31 -2.42
N ILE A 32 -6.97 -14.07 -3.69
CA ILE A 32 -8.11 -14.67 -4.38
C ILE A 32 -7.65 -15.96 -5.06
N GLY A 33 -8.01 -17.10 -4.47
CA GLY A 33 -7.63 -18.43 -4.97
C GLY A 33 -6.12 -18.66 -4.91
N SER A 34 -5.57 -19.36 -5.91
CA SER A 34 -4.14 -19.67 -6.02
C SER A 34 -3.37 -18.73 -6.98
N GLY A 35 -4.05 -17.73 -7.54
CA GLY A 35 -3.45 -16.75 -8.46
C GLY A 35 -2.86 -15.53 -7.76
N PRO A 36 -2.33 -14.54 -8.50
CA PRO A 36 -1.72 -13.34 -7.92
C PRO A 36 -2.73 -12.26 -7.51
N SER A 37 -4.03 -12.50 -7.67
CA SER A 37 -5.07 -11.48 -7.46
C SER A 37 -5.38 -11.29 -5.98
N LEU A 38 -5.55 -10.05 -5.57
CA LEU A 38 -5.91 -9.66 -4.20
C LEU A 38 -7.33 -9.08 -4.18
N THR A 39 -8.02 -9.21 -3.05
CA THR A 39 -9.22 -8.41 -2.77
C THR A 39 -8.88 -6.91 -2.79
N ALA A 40 -9.90 -6.07 -2.93
CA ALA A 40 -9.72 -4.63 -2.68
C ALA A 40 -9.18 -4.42 -1.25
N PRO A 41 -8.32 -3.42 -1.03
CA PRO A 41 -7.84 -3.10 0.30
C PRO A 41 -8.93 -2.47 1.16
N ASP A 42 -8.91 -2.79 2.45
CA ASP A 42 -9.78 -2.16 3.46
C ASP A 42 -9.36 -0.70 3.72
N ALA A 43 -8.05 -0.42 3.59
CA ALA A 43 -7.50 0.92 3.79
C ALA A 43 -6.31 1.20 2.89
N THR A 44 -6.16 2.46 2.50
CA THR A 44 -5.03 2.95 1.71
C THR A 44 -4.44 4.22 2.31
N VAL A 45 -3.12 4.33 2.26
CA VAL A 45 -2.39 5.55 2.62
C VAL A 45 -1.56 6.03 1.43
N GLY A 46 -1.82 7.23 0.95
CA GLY A 46 -1.06 7.89 -0.11
C GLY A 46 -0.06 8.91 0.43
N TYR A 47 1.10 9.02 -0.22
CA TYR A 47 2.18 9.93 0.15
C TYR A 47 2.59 10.80 -1.04
N THR A 48 2.60 12.13 -0.85
CA THR A 48 3.05 13.09 -1.86
C THR A 48 4.32 13.77 -1.39
N PHE A 49 5.33 13.78 -2.25
CA PHE A 49 6.60 14.46 -2.00
C PHE A 49 6.77 15.60 -2.98
N ASP A 50 7.38 16.70 -2.52
CA ASP A 50 7.89 17.72 -3.43
C ASP A 50 9.21 17.28 -4.11
N GLY A 51 9.70 18.11 -5.03
CA GLY A 51 10.94 17.86 -5.76
C GLY A 51 12.21 17.85 -4.89
N CYS A 52 12.12 18.38 -3.66
CA CYS A 52 13.22 18.42 -2.69
C CYS A 52 13.16 17.26 -1.69
N ASN A 53 12.37 16.22 -1.98
CA ASN A 53 12.23 15.03 -1.14
C ASN A 53 11.56 15.27 0.23
N ARG A 54 10.75 16.31 0.37
CA ARG A 54 9.96 16.53 1.56
C ARG A 54 8.54 16.00 1.35
N LEU A 55 8.03 15.28 2.33
CA LEU A 55 6.63 14.82 2.36
C LEU A 55 5.72 16.03 2.59
N THR A 56 4.81 16.30 1.66
CA THR A 56 3.90 17.44 1.69
C THR A 56 2.46 17.06 1.97
N GLN A 57 2.07 15.80 1.74
CA GLN A 57 0.73 15.30 2.02
C GLN A 57 0.73 13.81 2.39
N ILE A 58 -0.17 13.47 3.31
CA ILE A 58 -0.61 12.11 3.57
C ILE A 58 -2.13 12.08 3.38
N VAL A 59 -2.62 11.11 2.62
CA VAL A 59 -4.06 10.85 2.47
C VAL A 59 -4.33 9.47 3.03
N ASP A 60 -5.13 9.39 4.08
CA ASP A 60 -5.58 8.15 4.70
C ASP A 60 -7.07 7.94 4.38
N ILE A 61 -7.38 6.78 3.79
CA ILE A 61 -8.73 6.39 3.41
C ILE A 61 -8.98 4.99 3.91
N GLN A 62 -10.11 4.83 4.61
CA GLN A 62 -10.66 3.53 4.96
C GLN A 62 -11.95 3.33 4.18
N CYS A 63 -12.08 2.20 3.49
CA CYS A 63 -13.36 1.77 2.93
C CYS A 63 -14.28 1.38 4.09
N ALA A 64 -15.49 1.97 4.09
CA ALA A 64 -16.56 1.65 5.02
C ALA A 64 -17.32 0.38 4.60
#